data_AF-A0A2N1PX16-F1
#
_entry.id   AF-A0A2N1PX16-F1
#
_cell.length_a   1.000
_cell.length_b   1.000
_cell.length_c   1.000
_cell.angle_alpha   90.00
_cell.angle_beta   90.00
_cell.angle_gamma   90.00
#
_symmetry.space_group_name_H-M   'P 1'
#
loop_
_entity.id
_entity.type
_entity.pdbx_description
1 polymer ?
#
loop_
_entity_poly.entity_id
_entity_poly.type
_entity_poly.pdbx_seq_one_letter_code
_entity_poly.pdbx_strand_id
1 'polypeptide(L)'
;MIHAYAAVYLKSNQIISATALTIFAPAFSIFTSRIVNGSSNYYISNNMQIRAVPVLSKIPVIGQMFFTNTYLTLYLAVLIFIIVTIFLYKTKFGLRLRACGENPHAADSLGVNIYRTRFIAVTLSGVLAGIGGILYVLPSKAYSTTVAGFGFLSLAVLIFGNWKPKGIILAALFFGFMRTLALYYREVEFLENLNLRSDIYNAIPFIATLIVLAIFSKKSSVPKALGQIYDQGKR
;
A
#
# COMPACT_ATOMS: atom_id res chain seq x y z
N MET A 1 7.94 -7.80 12.89
CA MET A 1 8.14 -8.82 13.95
C MET A 1 7.80 -8.30 15.34
N ILE A 2 8.44 -7.21 15.79
CA ILE A 2 8.18 -6.60 17.12
C ILE A 2 6.69 -6.28 17.31
N HIS A 3 6.06 -5.67 16.29
CA HIS A 3 4.62 -5.41 16.30
C HIS A 3 3.76 -6.67 16.47
N ALA A 4 4.08 -7.74 15.71
CA ALA A 4 3.35 -8.99 15.77
C ALA A 4 3.44 -9.64 17.15
N TYR A 5 4.63 -9.61 17.77
CA TYR A 5 4.83 -10.13 19.11
C TYR A 5 4.02 -9.34 20.16
N ALA A 6 4.11 -8.00 20.11
CA ALA A 6 3.39 -7.13 21.04
C ALA A 6 1.86 -7.23 20.89
N ALA A 7 1.35 -7.24 19.67
CA ALA A 7 -0.08 -7.28 19.40
C ALA A 7 -0.70 -8.66 19.66
N VAL A 8 0.01 -9.75 19.32
CA VAL A 8 -0.55 -11.11 19.34
C VAL A 8 -0.30 -11.82 20.67
N TYR A 9 0.93 -11.74 21.20
CA TYR A 9 1.31 -12.45 22.44
C TYR A 9 1.11 -11.60 23.69
N LEU A 10 1.52 -10.33 23.66
CA LEU A 10 1.38 -9.42 24.81
C LEU A 10 -0.01 -8.79 24.91
N LYS A 11 -0.94 -9.13 24.00
CA LYS A 11 -2.31 -8.57 23.94
C LYS A 11 -2.31 -7.03 23.97
N SER A 12 -1.26 -6.39 23.44
CA SER A 12 -1.13 -4.94 23.44
C SER A 12 -2.03 -4.28 22.39
N ASN A 13 -2.36 -3.01 22.59
CA ASN A 13 -3.12 -2.23 21.62
C ASN A 13 -2.31 -2.07 20.32
N GLN A 14 -2.91 -2.56 19.23
CA GLN A 14 -2.31 -2.54 17.89
C GLN A 14 -2.06 -1.10 17.41
N ILE A 15 -2.91 -0.16 17.79
CA ILE A 15 -2.78 1.25 17.39
C ILE A 15 -1.52 1.86 18.03
N ILE A 16 -1.31 1.65 19.33
CA ILE A 16 -0.17 2.24 20.06
C ILE A 16 1.15 1.71 19.52
N SER A 17 1.24 0.38 19.33
CA SER A 17 2.47 -0.21 18.79
C SER A 17 2.72 0.17 17.33
N ALA A 18 1.67 0.36 16.52
CA ALA A 18 1.80 0.82 15.14
C ALA A 18 2.18 2.32 15.03
N THR A 19 1.64 3.18 15.90
CA THR A 19 2.01 4.61 15.93
C THR A 19 3.45 4.78 16.38
N ALA A 20 3.89 4.03 17.40
CA ALA A 20 5.28 4.01 17.83
C ALA A 20 6.23 3.63 16.69
N LEU A 21 5.89 2.61 15.90
CA LEU A 21 6.67 2.21 14.73
C LEU A 21 6.65 3.25 13.61
N THR A 22 5.53 3.91 13.38
CA THR A 22 5.41 4.99 12.38
C THR A 22 6.30 6.17 12.72
N ILE A 23 6.47 6.50 14.01
CA ILE A 23 7.36 7.57 14.47
C ILE A 23 8.83 7.12 14.46
N PHE A 24 9.09 5.89 14.88
CA PHE A 24 10.43 5.33 14.96
C PHE A 24 11.06 5.10 13.58
N ALA A 25 10.30 4.58 12.60
CA ALA A 25 10.85 4.16 11.32
C ALA A 25 11.53 5.31 10.52
N PRO A 26 10.94 6.52 10.39
CA PRO A 26 11.62 7.65 9.76
C PRO A 26 12.90 8.07 10.50
N ALA A 27 12.89 8.09 11.84
CA ALA A 27 14.06 8.45 12.63
C ALA A 27 15.20 7.44 12.45
N PHE A 28 14.88 6.14 12.49
CA PHE A 28 15.83 5.08 12.22
C PHE A 28 16.38 5.13 10.79
N SER A 29 15.52 5.45 9.82
CA SER A 29 15.89 5.62 8.42
C SER A 29 16.87 6.79 8.23
N ILE A 30 16.62 7.93 8.89
CA ILE A 30 17.54 9.09 8.87
C ILE A 30 18.89 8.71 9.50
N PHE A 31 18.87 8.04 10.66
CA PHE A 31 20.09 7.63 11.37
C PHE A 31 20.96 6.71 10.54
N THR A 32 20.37 5.66 9.95
CA THR A 32 21.08 4.71 9.10
C THR A 32 21.59 5.36 7.81
N SER A 33 20.79 6.21 7.15
CA SER A 33 21.23 6.98 5.98
C SER A 33 22.45 7.85 6.30
N ARG A 34 22.46 8.50 7.46
CA ARG A 34 23.55 9.41 7.86
C ARG A 34 24.85 8.67 8.19
N ILE A 35 24.75 7.48 8.78
CA ILE A 35 25.93 6.63 9.07
C ILE A 35 26.54 6.08 7.78
N VAL A 36 25.71 5.61 6.85
CA VAL A 36 26.20 4.94 5.64
C VAL A 36 26.70 5.95 4.60
N ASN A 37 25.95 7.03 4.37
CA ASN A 37 26.19 7.94 3.25
C ASN A 37 26.67 9.35 3.66
N GLY A 38 26.77 9.64 4.97
CA GLY A 38 27.17 10.97 5.47
C GLY A 38 26.13 12.09 5.28
N SER A 39 25.11 11.89 4.45
CA SER A 39 24.01 12.84 4.21
C SER A 39 22.63 12.18 4.34
N SER A 40 21.62 13.01 4.61
CA SER A 40 20.21 12.58 4.71
C SER A 40 19.50 12.51 3.37
N ASN A 41 20.04 13.15 2.32
CA ASN A 41 19.45 13.18 0.98
C ASN A 41 20.48 12.63 -0.02
N TYR A 42 20.07 11.60 -0.75
CA TYR A 42 20.90 10.95 -1.77
C TYR A 42 20.18 10.94 -3.11
N TYR A 43 20.88 11.26 -4.18
CA TYR A 43 20.35 11.17 -5.54
C TYR A 43 20.69 9.80 -6.11
N ILE A 44 19.67 9.01 -6.42
CA ILE A 44 19.85 7.69 -7.03
C ILE A 44 20.18 7.92 -8.51
N SER A 45 21.45 7.75 -8.87
CA SER A 45 21.93 7.96 -10.25
C SER A 45 21.51 6.84 -11.22
N ASN A 46 21.09 5.69 -10.71
CA ASN A 46 20.82 4.52 -11.52
C ASN A 46 19.35 4.46 -11.95
N ASN A 47 19.07 4.92 -13.16
CA ASN A 47 17.77 4.78 -13.80
C ASN A 47 17.53 3.29 -14.12
N MET A 48 16.88 2.55 -13.21
CA MET A 48 16.32 1.21 -13.51
C MET A 48 15.05 1.33 -14.38
N GLN A 49 15.17 2.06 -15.50
CA GLN A 49 14.15 2.18 -16.52
C GLN A 49 14.41 1.11 -17.58
N ILE A 50 13.42 0.26 -17.84
CA ILE A 50 13.48 -0.63 -19.00
C ILE A 50 13.19 0.24 -20.21
N ARG A 51 14.23 0.49 -21.02
CA ARG A 51 14.16 1.43 -22.15
C ARG A 51 13.16 1.00 -23.23
N ALA A 52 13.01 -0.31 -23.45
CA ALA A 52 11.93 -0.92 -24.22
C ALA A 52 11.88 -2.42 -23.96
N VAL A 53 10.68 -3.00 -23.84
CA VAL A 53 10.49 -4.45 -23.96
C VAL A 53 10.37 -4.76 -25.46
N PRO A 54 11.24 -5.62 -26.04
CA PRO A 54 11.16 -5.93 -27.46
C PRO A 54 9.81 -6.59 -27.77
N VAL A 55 9.20 -6.25 -28.91
CA VAL A 55 7.92 -6.76 -29.43
C VAL A 55 6.65 -6.08 -28.89
N LEU A 56 6.47 -5.86 -27.58
CA LEU A 56 5.23 -5.26 -27.03
C LEU A 56 5.15 -3.71 -27.14
N SER A 57 6.29 -3.05 -27.36
CA SER A 57 6.37 -1.60 -27.57
C SER A 57 5.79 -1.10 -28.91
N LYS A 58 5.46 -2.01 -29.86
CA LYS A 58 4.98 -1.65 -31.20
C LYS A 58 3.45 -1.53 -31.32
N ILE A 59 2.69 -1.81 -30.26
CA ILE A 59 1.23 -1.65 -30.27
C ILE A 59 0.91 -0.15 -30.11
N PRO A 60 0.20 0.51 -31.05
CA PRO A 60 -0.13 1.92 -30.93
C PRO A 60 -0.99 2.19 -29.67
N VAL A 61 -0.75 3.31 -29.00
CA VAL A 61 -1.38 3.75 -27.73
C VAL A 61 -1.00 2.91 -26.50
N ILE A 62 -1.23 1.58 -26.52
CA ILE A 62 -0.97 0.71 -25.36
C ILE A 62 0.52 0.40 -25.19
N GLY A 63 1.25 0.20 -26.30
CA GLY A 63 2.69 0.01 -26.35
C GLY A 63 3.47 1.21 -25.80
N GLN A 64 3.02 2.43 -26.15
CA GLN A 64 3.64 3.66 -25.66
C GLN A 64 3.26 3.99 -24.20
N MET A 65 2.02 3.70 -23.77
CA MET A 65 1.61 3.95 -22.38
C MET A 65 2.18 2.96 -21.37
N PHE A 66 2.34 1.68 -21.74
CA PHE A 66 2.74 0.63 -20.78
C PHE A 66 4.10 -0.02 -21.06
N PHE A 67 4.70 0.17 -22.24
CA PHE A 67 5.89 -0.59 -22.67
C PHE A 67 7.07 0.27 -23.17
N THR A 68 6.95 1.60 -23.13
CA THR A 68 8.08 2.54 -23.32
C THR A 68 8.36 3.33 -22.04
N ASN A 69 9.63 3.44 -21.62
CA ASN A 69 10.09 4.14 -20.41
C ASN A 69 9.42 3.70 -19.10
N THR A 70 8.95 2.45 -19.02
CA THR A 70 8.28 1.94 -17.83
C THR A 70 9.30 1.47 -16.79
N TYR A 71 9.09 1.87 -15.55
CA TYR A 71 9.90 1.41 -14.43
C TYR A 71 9.64 -0.08 -14.18
N LEU A 72 10.72 -0.86 -13.98
CA LEU A 72 10.65 -2.28 -13.61
C LEU A 72 9.76 -2.51 -12.36
N THR A 73 9.67 -1.50 -11.49
CA THR A 73 8.84 -1.51 -10.29
C THR A 73 7.35 -1.72 -10.56
N LEU A 74 6.82 -1.26 -11.70
CA LEU A 74 5.42 -1.50 -12.05
C LEU A 74 5.14 -2.99 -12.30
N TYR A 75 6.00 -3.65 -13.08
CA TYR A 75 5.87 -5.09 -13.34
C TYR A 75 6.00 -5.91 -12.06
N LEU A 76 6.96 -5.53 -11.20
CA LEU A 76 7.16 -6.20 -9.92
C LEU A 76 5.95 -6.01 -8.98
N ALA A 77 5.39 -4.79 -8.92
CA ALA A 77 4.19 -4.52 -8.13
C ALA A 77 2.98 -5.34 -8.60
N VAL A 78 2.75 -5.41 -9.92
CA VAL A 78 1.65 -6.22 -10.51
C VAL A 78 1.86 -7.70 -10.23
N LEU A 79 3.09 -8.21 -10.40
CA LEU A 79 3.42 -9.61 -10.12
C LEU A 79 3.17 -9.96 -8.65
N ILE A 80 3.65 -9.13 -7.71
CA ILE A 80 3.40 -9.32 -6.27
C ILE A 80 1.91 -9.29 -5.98
N PHE A 81 1.16 -8.35 -6.57
CA PHE A 81 -0.28 -8.27 -6.39
C PHE A 81 -1.00 -9.56 -6.84
N ILE A 82 -0.64 -10.10 -8.00
CA ILE A 82 -1.21 -11.34 -8.53
C ILE A 82 -0.91 -12.51 -7.57
N ILE A 83 0.35 -12.63 -7.15
CA ILE A 83 0.80 -13.68 -6.21
C ILE A 83 0.00 -13.60 -4.90
N VAL A 84 -0.13 -12.41 -4.31
CA VAL A 84 -0.86 -12.21 -3.05
C VAL A 84 -2.36 -12.51 -3.23
N THR A 85 -2.95 -12.14 -4.36
CA THR A 85 -4.36 -12.42 -4.66
C THR A 85 -4.61 -13.92 -4.79
N ILE A 86 -3.76 -14.63 -5.52
CA ILE A 86 -3.83 -16.09 -5.65
C ILE A 86 -3.62 -16.72 -4.27
N PHE A 87 -2.64 -16.27 -3.51
CA PHE A 87 -2.36 -16.76 -2.17
C PHE A 87 -3.60 -16.63 -1.25
N LEU A 88 -4.26 -15.47 -1.23
CA LEU A 88 -5.43 -15.22 -0.39
C LEU A 88 -6.68 -16.04 -0.77
N TYR A 89 -6.90 -16.26 -2.07
CA TYR A 89 -8.12 -16.91 -2.54
C TYR A 89 -7.98 -18.41 -2.83
N LYS A 90 -6.79 -18.88 -3.22
CA LYS A 90 -6.57 -20.26 -3.65
C LYS A 90 -5.88 -21.14 -2.60
N THR A 91 -5.29 -20.57 -1.55
CA THR A 91 -4.59 -21.38 -0.53
C THR A 91 -5.44 -21.62 0.72
N LYS A 92 -5.17 -22.75 1.40
CA LYS A 92 -5.77 -23.10 2.69
C LYS A 92 -5.46 -22.04 3.77
N PHE A 93 -4.26 -21.49 3.75
CA PHE A 93 -3.85 -20.43 4.69
C PHE A 93 -4.66 -19.15 4.47
N GLY A 94 -4.86 -18.73 3.21
CA GLY A 94 -5.67 -17.56 2.87
C GLY A 94 -7.14 -17.68 3.29
N LEU A 95 -7.71 -18.89 3.22
CA LEU A 95 -9.06 -19.16 3.75
C LEU A 95 -9.10 -19.03 5.28
N ARG A 96 -8.14 -19.64 5.99
CA ARG A 96 -8.02 -19.54 7.45
C ARG A 96 -7.83 -18.09 7.90
N LEU A 97 -6.99 -17.33 7.20
CA LEU A 97 -6.75 -15.92 7.50
C LEU A 97 -8.04 -15.09 7.41
N ARG A 98 -8.82 -15.27 6.34
CA ARG A 98 -10.11 -14.56 6.17
C ARG A 98 -11.12 -14.99 7.23
N ALA A 99 -11.22 -16.28 7.54
CA ALA A 99 -12.08 -16.78 8.60
C ALA A 99 -11.72 -16.18 9.98
N CYS A 100 -10.42 -16.09 10.30
CA CYS A 100 -9.95 -15.46 11.53
C CYS A 100 -10.24 -13.95 11.61
N GLY A 101 -10.33 -13.26 10.47
CA GLY A 101 -10.68 -11.84 10.38
C GLY A 101 -12.18 -11.56 10.52
N GLU A 102 -13.02 -12.48 10.04
CA GLU A 102 -14.47 -12.40 10.19
C GLU A 102 -14.92 -12.80 11.59
N ASN A 103 -14.60 -14.03 12.03
CA ASN A 103 -14.99 -14.56 13.32
C ASN A 103 -13.87 -15.45 13.90
N PRO A 104 -12.98 -14.91 14.77
CA PRO A 104 -11.86 -15.66 15.32
C PRO A 104 -12.32 -16.81 16.21
N HIS A 105 -13.40 -16.66 16.97
CA HIS A 105 -13.94 -17.74 17.81
C HIS A 105 -14.48 -18.92 16.98
N ALA A 106 -15.15 -18.64 15.86
CA ALA A 106 -15.61 -19.69 14.96
C ALA A 106 -14.45 -20.44 14.28
N ALA A 107 -13.36 -19.73 13.95
CA ALA A 107 -12.16 -20.36 13.43
C ALA A 107 -11.45 -21.25 14.47
N ASP A 108 -11.48 -20.86 15.75
CA ASP A 108 -10.89 -21.66 16.86
C ASP A 108 -11.61 -22.99 17.01
N SER A 109 -12.95 -22.96 16.97
CA SER A 109 -13.78 -24.17 17.09
C SER A 109 -13.54 -25.19 15.96
N LEU A 110 -12.99 -24.74 14.82
CA LEU A 110 -12.61 -25.59 13.69
C LEU A 110 -11.12 -26.04 13.75
N GLY A 111 -10.43 -25.80 14.87
CA GLY A 111 -9.05 -26.22 15.12
C GLY A 111 -7.97 -25.31 14.52
N VAL A 112 -8.32 -24.08 14.11
CA VAL A 112 -7.34 -23.13 13.57
C VAL A 112 -6.64 -22.41 14.72
N ASN A 113 -5.32 -22.58 14.84
CA ASN A 113 -4.54 -21.80 15.80
C ASN A 113 -4.48 -20.31 15.38
N ILE A 114 -5.29 -19.48 16.04
CA ILE A 114 -5.44 -18.04 15.72
C ILE A 114 -4.16 -17.27 16.02
N TYR A 115 -3.47 -17.57 17.13
CA TYR A 115 -2.22 -16.90 17.49
C TYR A 115 -1.16 -17.05 16.40
N ARG A 116 -0.92 -18.29 15.93
CA ARG A 116 0.02 -18.55 14.83
C ARG A 116 -0.42 -17.90 13.53
N THR A 117 -1.70 -17.97 13.20
CA THR A 117 -2.24 -17.41 11.95
C THR A 117 -2.11 -15.88 11.92
N ARG A 118 -2.46 -15.20 13.03
CA ARG A 118 -2.30 -13.74 13.18
C ARG A 118 -0.83 -13.33 13.15
N PHE A 119 0.05 -14.06 13.83
CA PHE A 119 1.48 -13.74 13.85
C PHE A 119 2.09 -13.81 12.45
N ILE A 120 1.82 -14.88 11.69
CA ILE A 120 2.28 -15.03 10.31
C ILE A 120 1.69 -13.94 9.42
N ALA A 121 0.41 -13.61 9.59
CA ALA A 121 -0.25 -12.57 8.79
C ALA A 121 0.38 -11.18 8.99
N VAL A 122 0.60 -10.76 10.24
CA VAL A 122 1.25 -9.46 10.55
C VAL A 122 2.71 -9.43 10.10
N THR A 123 3.38 -10.59 10.15
CA THR A 123 4.73 -10.77 9.65
C THR A 123 4.79 -10.55 8.13
N LEU A 124 3.91 -11.22 7.38
CA LEU A 124 3.83 -11.10 5.93
C LEU A 124 3.43 -9.69 5.49
N SER A 125 2.50 -9.04 6.20
CA SER A 125 2.13 -7.65 5.88
C SER A 125 3.30 -6.68 6.06
N GLY A 126 4.13 -6.87 7.09
CA GLY A 126 5.35 -6.10 7.28
C GLY A 126 6.38 -6.29 6.16
N VAL A 127 6.57 -7.53 5.68
CA VAL A 127 7.45 -7.82 4.54
C VAL A 127 6.94 -7.15 3.27
N LEU A 128 5.64 -7.27 2.98
CA LEU A 128 5.00 -6.63 1.82
C LEU A 128 5.08 -5.10 1.90
N ALA A 129 4.92 -4.51 3.08
CA ALA A 129 5.08 -3.07 3.29
C ALA A 129 6.53 -2.60 3.02
N GLY A 130 7.52 -3.38 3.44
CA GLY A 130 8.93 -3.13 3.14
C GLY A 130 9.22 -3.15 1.64
N ILE A 131 8.68 -4.16 0.91
CA ILE A 131 8.79 -4.23 -0.55
C ILE A 131 8.10 -3.03 -1.20
N GLY A 132 6.92 -2.62 -0.70
CA GLY A 132 6.22 -1.42 -1.17
C GLY A 132 7.05 -0.14 -1.02
N GLY A 133 7.80 0.00 0.09
CA GLY A 133 8.72 1.12 0.31
C GLY A 133 9.88 1.12 -0.70
N ILE A 134 10.47 -0.04 -0.99
CA ILE A 134 11.53 -0.18 -2.00
C ILE A 134 10.99 0.20 -3.39
N LEU A 135 9.80 -0.30 -3.75
CA LEU A 135 9.15 0.01 -5.02
C LEU A 135 8.82 1.50 -5.17
N TYR A 136 8.58 2.21 -4.07
CA TYR A 136 8.37 3.65 -4.06
C TYR A 136 9.66 4.44 -4.28
N VAL A 137 10.76 4.06 -3.63
CA VAL A 137 12.04 4.79 -3.69
C VAL A 137 12.78 4.57 -5.01
N LEU A 138 12.74 3.36 -5.57
CA LEU A 138 13.47 2.99 -6.79
C LEU A 138 13.23 3.91 -8.02
N PRO A 139 11.99 4.32 -8.36
CA PRO A 139 11.75 5.26 -9.46
C PRO A 139 12.04 6.72 -9.07
N SER A 140 12.15 7.02 -7.77
CA SER A 140 12.45 8.36 -7.29
C SER A 140 13.94 8.67 -7.48
N LYS A 141 14.25 9.65 -8.34
CA LYS A 141 15.63 10.12 -8.56
C LYS A 141 16.29 10.72 -7.31
N ALA A 142 15.50 11.03 -6.28
CA ALA A 142 15.95 11.51 -4.99
C ALA A 142 15.36 10.65 -3.88
N TYR A 143 16.23 10.12 -3.03
CA TYR A 143 15.84 9.52 -1.78
C TYR A 143 15.40 10.61 -0.81
N SER A 144 14.12 10.57 -0.44
CA SER A 144 13.60 11.35 0.67
C SER A 144 13.37 10.40 1.85
N THR A 145 13.76 10.84 3.04
CA THR A 145 13.62 10.08 4.29
C THR A 145 12.16 9.84 4.69
N THR A 146 11.22 10.51 4.02
CA THR A 146 9.78 10.34 4.22
C THR A 146 9.07 9.84 2.96
N VAL A 147 8.08 8.97 3.17
CA VAL A 147 7.17 8.47 2.13
C VAL A 147 5.97 9.41 1.90
N ALA A 148 6.10 10.71 2.19
CA ALA A 148 5.12 11.76 1.88
C ALA A 148 3.64 11.41 2.23
N GLY A 149 3.41 10.61 3.27
CA GLY A 149 2.07 10.16 3.67
C GLY A 149 1.46 9.04 2.81
N PHE A 150 2.18 8.48 1.83
CA PHE A 150 1.69 7.38 0.98
C PHE A 150 1.31 6.12 1.76
N GLY A 151 1.89 5.90 2.95
CA GLY A 151 1.46 4.86 3.87
C GLY A 151 -0.02 5.01 4.29
N PHE A 152 -0.45 6.22 4.63
CA PHE A 152 -1.86 6.50 4.97
C PHE A 152 -2.77 6.51 3.74
N LEU A 153 -2.25 6.95 2.59
CA LEU A 153 -2.98 6.83 1.32
C LEU A 153 -3.32 5.38 0.99
N SER A 154 -2.40 4.44 1.29
CA SER A 154 -2.63 3.01 1.07
C SER A 154 -3.78 2.45 1.93
N LEU A 155 -3.94 2.95 3.17
CA LEU A 155 -5.08 2.62 4.02
C LEU A 155 -6.38 3.15 3.42
N ALA A 156 -6.37 4.36 2.86
CA ALA A 156 -7.54 4.89 2.16
C ALA A 156 -7.91 3.99 0.98
N VAL A 157 -6.96 3.64 0.12
CA VAL A 157 -7.15 2.71 -1.02
C VAL A 157 -7.71 1.35 -0.57
N LEU A 158 -7.23 0.82 0.56
CA LEU A 158 -7.75 -0.43 1.15
C LEU A 158 -9.24 -0.32 1.53
N ILE A 159 -9.62 0.80 2.15
CA ILE A 159 -11.01 1.09 2.54
C ILE A 159 -11.89 1.23 1.29
N PHE A 160 -11.44 2.00 0.29
CA PHE A 160 -12.13 2.17 -1.00
C PHE A 160 -12.28 0.86 -1.76
N GLY A 161 -11.26 0.02 -1.71
CA GLY A 161 -11.27 -1.31 -2.33
C GLY A 161 -12.17 -2.32 -1.62
N ASN A 162 -12.88 -1.91 -0.56
CA ASN A 162 -13.78 -2.76 0.23
C ASN A 162 -13.11 -4.06 0.70
N TRP A 163 -11.84 -3.96 1.13
CA TRP A 163 -11.03 -5.09 1.62
C TRP A 163 -10.88 -6.26 0.62
N LYS A 164 -11.23 -6.06 -0.65
CA LYS A 164 -11.18 -7.07 -1.72
C LYS A 164 -10.12 -6.70 -2.76
N PRO A 165 -9.25 -7.63 -3.19
CA PRO A 165 -8.19 -7.35 -4.16
C PRO A 165 -8.67 -6.66 -5.45
N LYS A 166 -9.82 -7.08 -6.00
CA LYS A 166 -10.39 -6.45 -7.20
C LYS A 166 -10.74 -4.97 -7.00
N GLY A 167 -11.31 -4.62 -5.85
CA GLY A 167 -11.62 -3.23 -5.50
C GLY A 167 -10.35 -2.43 -5.22
N ILE A 168 -9.36 -3.05 -4.58
CA ILE A 168 -8.08 -2.41 -4.25
C ILE A 168 -7.33 -2.00 -5.53
N ILE A 169 -7.31 -2.84 -6.58
CA ILE A 169 -6.73 -2.43 -7.88
C ILE A 169 -7.44 -1.20 -8.45
N LEU A 170 -8.77 -1.22 -8.50
CA LEU A 170 -9.55 -0.14 -9.11
C LEU A 170 -9.32 1.18 -8.35
N ALA A 171 -9.32 1.11 -7.01
CA ALA A 171 -8.99 2.24 -6.17
C ALA A 171 -7.53 2.70 -6.39
N ALA A 172 -6.55 1.79 -6.43
CA ALA A 172 -5.15 2.16 -6.66
C ALA A 172 -4.95 2.84 -8.03
N LEU A 173 -5.60 2.33 -9.08
CA LEU A 173 -5.58 2.92 -10.42
C LEU A 173 -6.21 4.31 -10.44
N PHE A 174 -7.37 4.48 -9.81
CA PHE A 174 -8.05 5.77 -9.70
C PHE A 174 -7.16 6.81 -9.00
N PHE A 175 -6.56 6.43 -7.86
CA PHE A 175 -5.67 7.29 -7.09
C PHE A 175 -4.38 7.63 -7.86
N GLY A 176 -3.78 6.66 -8.53
CA GLY A 176 -2.61 6.86 -9.38
C GLY A 176 -2.91 7.78 -10.56
N PHE A 177 -4.07 7.60 -11.21
CA PHE A 177 -4.54 8.45 -12.29
C PHE A 177 -4.74 9.90 -11.82
N MET A 178 -5.47 10.09 -10.71
CA MET A 178 -5.72 11.42 -10.17
C MET A 178 -4.41 12.11 -9.73
N ARG A 179 -3.46 11.34 -9.19
CA ARG A 179 -2.14 11.87 -8.83
C ARG A 179 -1.34 12.30 -10.05
N THR A 180 -1.42 11.54 -11.13
CA THR A 180 -0.75 11.89 -12.40
C THR A 180 -1.36 13.16 -12.98
N LEU A 181 -2.68 13.28 -13.01
CA LEU A 181 -3.36 14.53 -13.41
C LEU A 181 -2.92 15.74 -12.56
N ALA A 182 -2.77 15.56 -11.26
CA ALA A 182 -2.30 16.63 -10.37
C ALA A 182 -0.85 17.05 -10.64
N LEU A 183 0.01 16.13 -11.09
CA LEU A 183 1.41 16.42 -11.41
C LEU A 183 1.58 17.07 -12.78
N TYR A 184 0.76 16.67 -13.75
CA TYR A 184 0.81 17.13 -15.15
C TYR A 184 -0.31 18.11 -15.49
N TYR A 185 -0.84 18.84 -14.49
CA TYR A 185 -1.97 19.76 -14.68
C TYR A 185 -1.68 20.89 -15.69
N ARG A 186 -0.41 21.24 -15.89
CA ARG A 186 0.05 22.23 -16.87
C ARG A 186 0.00 21.76 -18.32
N GLU A 187 -0.09 20.45 -18.55
CA GLU A 187 -0.19 19.87 -19.90
C GLU A 187 -1.65 19.72 -20.34
N VAL A 188 -2.61 19.95 -19.43
CA VAL A 188 -4.04 19.84 -19.70
C VAL A 188 -4.60 21.25 -19.86
N GLU A 189 -4.90 21.63 -21.09
CA GLU A 189 -5.38 22.96 -21.50
C GLU A 189 -6.56 23.47 -20.64
N PHE A 190 -7.50 22.58 -20.29
CA PHE A 190 -8.64 22.91 -19.41
C PHE A 190 -8.21 23.26 -17.97
N LEU A 191 -7.22 22.55 -17.43
CA LEU A 191 -6.72 22.77 -16.06
C LEU A 191 -5.79 23.97 -15.99
N GLU A 192 -5.02 24.24 -17.06
CA GLU A 192 -4.16 25.43 -17.18
C GLU A 192 -4.99 26.71 -17.23
N ASN A 193 -6.10 26.72 -17.98
CA ASN A 193 -7.01 27.87 -18.10
C ASN A 193 -7.65 28.31 -16.77
N LEU A 194 -7.66 27.44 -15.75
CA LEU A 194 -8.18 27.78 -14.42
C LEU A 194 -7.19 28.61 -13.58
N ASN A 195 -5.91 28.69 -13.98
CA ASN A 195 -4.84 29.50 -13.38
C ASN A 195 -4.80 29.51 -11.83
N LEU A 196 -5.11 28.37 -11.20
CA LEU A 196 -5.15 28.26 -9.75
C LEU A 196 -3.74 28.12 -9.16
N ARG A 197 -3.61 28.38 -7.84
CA ARG A 197 -2.35 28.14 -7.13
C ARG A 197 -1.99 26.64 -7.19
N SER A 198 -0.72 26.32 -7.39
CA SER A 198 -0.19 24.94 -7.47
C SER A 198 -0.61 24.04 -6.30
N ASP A 199 -0.80 24.60 -5.11
CA ASP A 199 -1.27 23.87 -3.93
C ASP A 199 -2.68 23.28 -4.10
N ILE A 200 -3.55 23.96 -4.85
CA ILE A 200 -4.93 23.52 -5.10
C ILE A 200 -4.95 22.32 -6.05
N TYR A 201 -4.10 22.32 -7.08
CA TYR A 201 -3.96 21.16 -7.97
C TYR A 201 -3.38 19.94 -7.25
N ASN A 202 -2.42 20.16 -6.34
CA ASN A 202 -1.90 19.09 -5.49
C ASN A 202 -2.95 18.53 -4.51
N ALA A 203 -4.02 19.28 -4.23
CA ALA A 203 -5.16 18.83 -3.42
C ALA A 203 -6.21 18.03 -4.20
N ILE A 204 -6.21 18.08 -5.55
CA ILE A 204 -7.18 17.37 -6.41
C ILE A 204 -7.28 15.87 -6.08
N PRO A 205 -6.17 15.12 -5.89
CA PRO A 205 -6.24 13.71 -5.52
C PRO A 205 -7.07 13.51 -4.26
N PHE A 206 -6.83 14.33 -3.23
CA PHE A 206 -7.49 14.26 -1.92
C PHE A 206 -8.98 14.65 -2.01
N ILE A 207 -9.32 15.71 -2.74
CA ILE A 207 -10.72 16.12 -2.96
C ILE A 207 -11.48 15.03 -3.70
N ALA A 208 -10.87 14.45 -4.74
CA ALA A 208 -11.45 13.32 -5.46
C ALA A 208 -11.66 12.10 -4.53
N THR A 209 -10.72 11.82 -3.61
CA THR A 209 -10.92 10.77 -2.61
C THR A 209 -12.14 11.01 -1.74
N LEU A 210 -12.35 12.26 -1.31
CA LEU A 210 -13.49 12.64 -0.47
C LEU A 210 -14.82 12.41 -1.19
N ILE A 211 -14.89 12.79 -2.46
CA ILE A 211 -16.08 12.59 -3.30
C ILE A 211 -16.35 11.10 -3.51
N VAL A 212 -15.33 10.32 -3.86
CA VAL A 212 -15.47 8.87 -4.00
C VAL A 212 -15.91 8.23 -2.68
N LEU A 213 -15.42 8.73 -1.54
CA LEU A 213 -15.82 8.20 -0.23
C LEU A 213 -17.28 8.49 0.06
N ALA A 214 -17.73 9.71 -0.19
CA ALA A 214 -19.11 10.09 0.00
C ALA A 214 -20.06 9.18 -0.79
N ILE A 215 -19.68 8.78 -2.00
CA ILE A 215 -20.52 7.94 -2.88
C ILE A 215 -20.44 6.46 -2.51
N PHE A 216 -19.25 5.92 -2.21
CA PHE A 216 -19.04 4.48 -2.05
C PHE A 216 -19.01 3.99 -0.59
N SER A 217 -19.00 4.89 0.40
CA SER A 217 -18.93 4.56 1.83
C SER A 217 -20.03 3.60 2.31
N LYS A 218 -21.24 3.68 1.74
CA LYS A 218 -22.40 2.90 2.19
C LYS A 218 -22.29 1.37 2.01
N LYS A 219 -21.32 0.84 1.26
CA LYS A 219 -21.18 -0.61 0.97
C LYS A 219 -19.91 -1.26 1.53
N SER A 220 -19.19 -0.61 2.44
CA SER A 220 -17.96 -1.15 3.00
C SER A 220 -18.24 -2.27 4.03
N SER A 221 -17.74 -3.47 3.76
CA SER A 221 -17.78 -4.64 4.64
C SER A 221 -16.44 -4.77 5.34
N VAL A 222 -16.29 -4.08 6.48
CA VAL A 222 -15.08 -4.18 7.31
C VAL A 222 -15.06 -5.53 8.03
N PRO A 223 -13.91 -6.23 8.10
CA PRO A 223 -13.80 -7.46 8.89
C PRO A 223 -14.21 -7.22 10.35
N LYS A 224 -15.14 -8.01 10.88
CA LYS A 224 -15.75 -7.76 12.19
C LYS A 224 -14.78 -7.81 13.36
N ALA A 225 -13.72 -8.61 13.25
CA ALA A 225 -12.71 -8.76 14.31
C ALA A 225 -11.48 -7.84 14.14
N LEU A 226 -11.56 -6.83 13.27
CA LEU A 226 -10.47 -5.90 13.04
C LEU A 226 -10.16 -5.07 14.31
N GLY A 227 -8.88 -4.99 14.68
CA GLY A 227 -8.43 -4.25 15.85
C GLY A 227 -8.76 -4.89 17.21
N GLN A 228 -9.51 -6.00 17.23
CA GLN A 228 -9.87 -6.68 18.47
C GLN A 228 -8.75 -7.63 18.93
N ILE A 229 -8.37 -7.47 20.20
CA ILE A 229 -7.48 -8.39 20.90
C ILE A 229 -8.23 -9.72 21.03
N TYR A 230 -7.64 -10.80 20.52
CA TYR A 230 -8.23 -12.12 20.66
C TYR A 230 -8.04 -12.63 22.08
N ASP A 231 -9.13 -13.08 22.69
CA ASP A 231 -9.12 -13.67 24.02
C ASP A 231 -9.92 -14.95 24.00
N GLN A 232 -9.27 -16.09 24.24
CA GLN A 232 -9.87 -17.41 24.11
C GLN A 232 -11.01 -17.64 25.11
N GLY A 233 -10.99 -16.91 26.25
CA GLY A 233 -12.00 -16.99 27.30
C GLY A 233 -13.28 -16.17 27.06
N LYS A 234 -13.29 -15.26 26.08
CA LYS A 234 -14.51 -14.55 25.67
C LYS A 234 -15.23 -15.42 24.63
N ARG A 235 -16.12 -16.30 25.07
CA ARG A 235 -17.00 -17.08 24.19
C ARG A 235 -18.39 -16.49 24.20
#